data_AF-A0AA43EIY8-F1
#
_entry.id   AF-A0AA43EIY8-F1
#
_cell.length_a   1.000
_cell.length_b   1.000
_cell.length_c   1.000
_cell.angle_alpha   90.00
_cell.angle_beta   90.00
_cell.angle_gamma   90.00
#
_symmetry.space_group_name_H-M   'P 1'
#
loop_
_entity.id
_entity.type
_entity.pdbx_description
1 polymer ?
#
loop_
_entity_poly.entity_id
_entity_poly.type
_entity_poly.pdbx_seq_one_letter_code
_entity_poly.pdbx_strand_id
1 'polypeptide(L)'
;MRGFLVPLITTVFMVTSAYADGGHNHQAVPTLKKQVGSKITYGENSAALTFGPIDLPAGHTEGDMGDSMPRFNFQLPEDKYLIGFKSALSTVDGKELPRNYLHHILMINNSQPSVSCPGEPLFFGGAGLEMAETQFPDGYGVKLAKDDKLMTVVAFYHGAPPTKNVIATFTMYFAPKAKPIQAMNIYQVGVNIVCFTKFGDRPADQTDEGIEIRHGVQVHTAPLKFSIDGCVKFAYPHGHDELLMIALENKTKKQTLLRTVPDVERDGTLREFLPHQVYKDGQGFPISKDDEYEMVMVHHHPLQKDELQHGMGNYLLYMTPDTCPSQIASAAN
;
A
#
# COMPACT_ATOMS: atom_id res chain seq x y z
N MET A 1 11.48 51.67 51.23
CA MET A 1 10.69 52.39 50.21
C MET A 1 11.38 52.26 48.86
N ARG A 2 10.57 52.05 47.80
CA ARG A 2 10.92 51.87 46.38
C ARG A 2 11.35 50.47 45.96
N GLY A 3 10.33 49.66 45.67
CA GLY A 3 10.45 48.47 44.84
C GLY A 3 10.52 48.84 43.37
N PHE A 4 11.09 47.94 42.58
CA PHE A 4 10.97 47.92 41.13
C PHE A 4 10.42 46.56 40.72
N LEU A 5 9.22 46.58 40.12
CA LEU A 5 8.58 45.45 39.46
C LEU A 5 9.40 45.07 38.22
N VAL A 6 9.66 43.77 38.07
CA VAL A 6 10.08 43.17 36.79
C VAL A 6 8.82 42.59 36.14
N PRO A 7 8.44 42.95 34.90
CA PRO A 7 7.32 42.32 34.24
C PRO A 7 7.77 40.97 33.66
N LEU A 8 7.10 39.90 34.09
CA LEU A 8 7.23 38.56 33.52
C LEU A 8 6.38 38.52 32.23
N ILE A 9 7.02 38.65 31.07
CA ILE A 9 6.37 38.44 29.77
C ILE A 9 6.12 36.94 29.63
N THR A 10 4.85 36.54 29.75
CA THR A 10 4.42 35.15 29.51
C THR A 10 4.11 35.03 28.02
N THR A 11 5.03 34.45 27.25
CA THR A 11 4.80 34.17 25.83
C THR A 11 3.94 32.92 25.72
N VAL A 12 2.64 33.11 25.45
CA VAL A 12 1.72 32.02 25.09
C VAL A 12 2.03 31.62 23.66
N PHE A 13 2.70 30.48 23.46
CA PHE A 13 2.75 29.82 22.16
C PHE A 13 1.39 29.21 21.88
N MET A 14 0.52 29.92 21.15
CA MET A 14 -0.59 29.28 20.46
C MET A 14 0.00 28.47 19.30
N VAL A 15 0.06 27.15 19.45
CA VAL A 15 0.29 26.26 18.33
C VAL A 15 -1.01 26.21 17.54
N THR A 16 -1.12 27.05 16.51
CA THR A 16 -2.16 26.91 15.51
C THR A 16 -1.91 25.62 14.76
N SER A 17 -2.85 24.67 14.83
CA SER A 17 -2.87 23.51 13.93
C SER A 17 -2.90 24.04 12.50
N ALA A 18 -1.79 23.90 11.78
CA ALA A 18 -1.77 24.17 10.35
C ALA A 18 -2.60 23.09 9.67
N TYR A 19 -3.83 23.43 9.30
CA TYR A 19 -4.51 22.74 8.21
C TYR A 19 -3.70 23.06 6.95
N ALA A 20 -3.13 22.03 6.33
CA ALA A 20 -2.49 22.16 5.03
C ALA A 20 -3.57 22.35 3.97
N ASP A 21 -4.02 23.60 3.79
CA ASP A 21 -4.81 24.04 2.64
C ASP A 21 -3.88 24.92 1.79
N GLY A 22 -3.00 24.26 1.03
CA GLY A 22 -2.05 24.89 0.14
C GLY A 22 -2.73 25.38 -1.13
N GLY A 23 -3.28 26.58 -1.10
CA GLY A 23 -3.82 27.26 -2.28
C GLY A 23 -2.71 27.85 -3.17
N HIS A 24 -2.63 27.39 -4.42
CA HIS A 24 -1.90 28.07 -5.49
C HIS A 24 -2.78 28.33 -6.73
N ASN A 25 -2.39 29.39 -7.42
CA ASN A 25 -3.20 30.29 -8.23
C ASN A 25 -3.72 29.69 -9.54
N HIS A 26 -4.88 30.18 -9.97
CA HIS A 26 -5.71 29.67 -11.07
C HIS A 26 -5.05 29.80 -12.46
N GLN A 27 -4.63 28.68 -13.03
CA GLN A 27 -4.72 28.45 -14.47
C GLN A 27 -5.91 27.50 -14.70
N ALA A 28 -6.81 27.85 -15.61
CA ALA A 28 -8.00 27.05 -15.88
C ALA A 28 -7.59 25.69 -16.47
N VAL A 29 -7.57 24.67 -15.62
CA VAL A 29 -7.18 23.30 -15.93
C VAL A 29 -8.27 22.60 -16.76
N PRO A 30 -7.94 21.82 -17.81
CA PRO A 30 -8.87 20.87 -18.38
C PRO A 30 -9.04 19.71 -17.39
N THR A 31 -9.91 19.90 -16.40
CA THR A 31 -10.51 18.78 -15.68
C THR A 31 -11.21 17.91 -16.72
N LEU A 32 -11.09 16.57 -16.64
CA LEU A 32 -11.90 15.67 -17.48
C LEU A 32 -13.37 16.10 -17.36
N LYS A 33 -13.92 16.72 -18.41
CA LYS A 33 -15.24 17.37 -18.42
C LYS A 33 -16.40 16.39 -18.20
N LYS A 34 -16.13 15.09 -18.14
CA LYS A 34 -17.07 14.05 -17.72
C LYS A 34 -16.57 13.45 -16.42
N GLN A 35 -17.33 13.66 -15.35
CA GLN A 35 -17.21 12.89 -14.12
C GLN A 35 -17.29 11.40 -14.46
N VAL A 36 -16.15 10.74 -14.38
CA VAL A 36 -16.10 9.29 -14.26
C VAL A 36 -16.53 8.97 -12.83
N GLY A 37 -17.65 8.27 -12.67
CA GLY A 37 -18.23 8.01 -11.35
C GLY A 37 -17.56 6.84 -10.65
N SER A 38 -17.03 7.08 -9.46
CA SER A 38 -16.71 6.00 -8.52
C SER A 38 -17.98 5.62 -7.75
N LYS A 39 -18.22 4.32 -7.55
CA LYS A 39 -19.35 3.83 -6.76
C LYS A 39 -18.96 2.63 -5.89
N ILE A 40 -19.74 2.40 -4.84
CA ILE A 40 -19.65 1.21 -4.00
C ILE A 40 -20.99 0.46 -4.04
N THR A 41 -20.93 -0.87 -4.14
CA THR A 41 -22.09 -1.76 -4.04
C THR A 41 -21.85 -2.72 -2.90
N TYR A 42 -22.76 -2.75 -1.92
CA TYR A 42 -22.66 -3.65 -0.77
C TYR A 42 -23.41 -4.96 -1.03
N GLY A 43 -22.74 -6.08 -0.77
CA GLY A 43 -23.36 -7.38 -0.58
C GLY A 43 -23.47 -7.72 0.90
N GLU A 44 -23.88 -8.95 1.21
CA GLU A 44 -24.00 -9.42 2.60
C GLU A 44 -22.65 -9.43 3.33
N ASN A 45 -21.65 -10.06 2.69
CA ASN A 45 -20.29 -10.25 3.20
C ASN A 45 -19.24 -9.72 2.22
N SER A 46 -19.60 -8.73 1.41
CA SER A 46 -18.67 -8.10 0.46
C SER A 46 -19.06 -6.65 0.17
N ALA A 47 -18.11 -5.89 -0.35
CA ALA A 47 -18.39 -4.61 -0.99
C ALA A 47 -17.50 -4.44 -2.22
N ALA A 48 -18.09 -4.06 -3.34
CA ALA A 48 -17.39 -3.84 -4.60
C ALA A 48 -17.33 -2.35 -4.91
N LEU A 49 -16.11 -1.81 -4.93
CA LEU A 49 -15.80 -0.49 -5.46
C LEU A 49 -15.61 -0.60 -6.97
N THR A 50 -16.21 0.32 -7.72
CA THR A 50 -16.09 0.40 -9.18
C THR A 50 -15.65 1.80 -9.56
N PHE A 51 -14.64 1.87 -10.41
CA PHE A 51 -14.00 3.08 -10.90
C PHE A 51 -14.05 3.05 -12.42
N GLY A 52 -14.52 4.11 -13.07
CA GLY A 52 -14.73 4.11 -14.52
C GLY A 52 -16.22 4.23 -14.90
N PRO A 53 -16.53 4.29 -16.21
CA PRO A 53 -15.60 4.14 -17.32
C PRO A 53 -14.67 5.34 -17.52
N ILE A 54 -13.38 5.07 -17.78
CA ILE A 54 -12.37 6.08 -18.13
C ILE A 54 -11.68 5.74 -19.45
N ASP A 55 -11.33 6.74 -20.24
CA ASP A 55 -10.50 6.57 -21.43
C ASP A 55 -9.03 6.81 -21.07
N LEU A 56 -8.15 5.89 -21.45
CA LEU A 56 -6.70 5.96 -21.28
C LEU A 56 -6.01 6.40 -22.61
N PRO A 57 -4.93 7.20 -22.57
CA PRO A 57 -4.27 7.69 -21.35
C PRO A 57 -5.13 8.74 -20.63
N ALA A 58 -5.31 8.56 -19.33
CA ALA A 58 -5.89 9.59 -18.48
C ALA A 58 -4.84 10.70 -18.34
N GLY A 59 -5.26 11.98 -18.40
CA GLY A 59 -4.33 13.08 -18.15
C GLY A 59 -3.97 13.14 -16.66
N HIS A 60 -2.68 13.22 -16.35
CA HIS A 60 -2.16 13.50 -15.02
C HIS A 60 -1.60 14.92 -14.96
N THR A 61 -1.78 15.62 -13.84
CA THR A 61 -1.07 16.87 -13.54
C THR A 61 0.36 16.54 -13.08
N GLU A 62 1.35 17.34 -13.49
CA GLU A 62 2.70 17.20 -12.92
C GLU A 62 2.64 17.43 -11.41
N GLY A 63 3.05 16.41 -10.63
CA GLY A 63 2.92 16.36 -9.18
C GLY A 63 1.73 15.55 -8.63
N ASP A 64 0.83 15.03 -9.50
CA ASP A 64 -0.32 14.17 -9.16
C ASP A 64 -0.21 12.78 -9.84
N MET A 65 1.00 12.25 -10.03
CA MET A 65 1.19 10.96 -10.71
C MET A 65 0.53 9.77 -9.95
N GLY A 66 0.15 9.97 -8.69
CA GLY A 66 -0.58 8.99 -7.86
C GLY A 66 -2.11 8.90 -8.05
N ASP A 67 -2.79 9.82 -8.74
CA ASP A 67 -4.27 9.81 -8.79
C ASP A 67 -4.78 9.99 -10.24
N SER A 68 -4.96 8.90 -11.01
CA SER A 68 -5.63 8.97 -12.34
C SER A 68 -7.13 9.29 -12.25
N MET A 69 -7.70 9.17 -11.05
CA MET A 69 -9.11 9.40 -10.77
C MET A 69 -9.30 10.23 -9.51
N PRO A 70 -10.39 11.02 -9.42
CA PRO A 70 -10.74 11.70 -8.19
C PRO A 70 -10.85 10.71 -7.03
N ARG A 71 -10.27 11.09 -5.89
CA ARG A 71 -10.34 10.32 -4.64
C ARG A 71 -11.80 10.01 -4.29
N PHE A 72 -12.07 8.75 -3.97
CA PHE A 72 -13.41 8.31 -3.62
C PHE A 72 -13.51 8.03 -2.13
N ASN A 73 -14.32 8.82 -1.42
CA ASN A 73 -14.56 8.61 0.01
C ASN A 73 -15.83 7.76 0.20
N PHE A 74 -15.77 6.82 1.13
CA PHE A 74 -16.89 5.94 1.47
C PHE A 74 -16.84 5.53 2.95
N GLN A 75 -17.92 4.92 3.42
CA GLN A 75 -18.02 4.34 4.77
C GLN A 75 -18.60 2.94 4.68
N LEU A 76 -18.56 2.17 5.76
CA LEU A 76 -19.27 0.88 5.82
C LEU A 76 -20.62 1.07 6.52
N PRO A 77 -21.68 0.33 6.15
CA PRO A 77 -22.98 0.44 6.80
C PRO A 77 -22.97 -0.08 8.26
N GLU A 78 -21.97 -0.89 8.61
CA GLU A 78 -21.76 -1.46 9.94
C GLU A 78 -20.29 -1.84 10.11
N ASP A 79 -19.88 -2.14 11.35
CA ASP A 79 -18.55 -2.65 11.63
C ASP A 79 -18.33 -3.99 10.92
N LYS A 80 -17.19 -4.13 10.22
CA LYS A 80 -16.83 -5.34 9.49
C LYS A 80 -15.37 -5.73 9.77
N TYR A 81 -15.07 -6.99 9.52
CA TYR A 81 -13.70 -7.49 9.43
C TYR A 81 -13.39 -7.83 7.99
N LEU A 82 -12.48 -7.10 7.36
CA LEU A 82 -11.92 -7.44 6.05
C LEU A 82 -11.09 -8.71 6.19
N ILE A 83 -11.44 -9.74 5.42
CA ILE A 83 -10.76 -11.05 5.41
C ILE A 83 -10.02 -11.34 4.10
N GLY A 84 -10.11 -10.42 3.15
CA GLY A 84 -9.49 -10.55 1.84
C GLY A 84 -10.00 -9.49 0.88
N PHE A 85 -9.39 -9.42 -0.28
CA PHE A 85 -9.79 -8.51 -1.34
C PHE A 85 -9.29 -8.97 -2.71
N LYS A 86 -9.86 -8.39 -3.77
CA LYS A 86 -9.48 -8.66 -5.16
C LYS A 86 -9.64 -7.40 -6.01
N SER A 87 -8.69 -7.16 -6.90
CA SER A 87 -8.79 -6.14 -7.94
C SER A 87 -9.05 -6.76 -9.31
N ALA A 88 -9.76 -6.05 -10.18
CA ALA A 88 -9.93 -6.46 -11.58
C ALA A 88 -9.97 -5.24 -12.51
N LEU A 89 -9.51 -5.44 -13.75
CA LEU A 89 -9.53 -4.45 -14.82
C LEU A 89 -10.28 -5.02 -16.02
N SER A 90 -11.19 -4.23 -16.56
CA SER A 90 -11.97 -4.62 -17.73
C SER A 90 -12.37 -3.38 -18.54
N THR A 91 -12.93 -3.57 -19.72
CA THR A 91 -13.71 -2.53 -20.41
C THR A 91 -15.20 -2.65 -20.05
N VAL A 92 -16.01 -1.64 -20.36
CA VAL A 92 -17.47 -1.65 -20.09
C VAL A 92 -18.23 -2.82 -20.73
N ASP A 93 -17.71 -3.39 -21.82
CA ASP A 93 -18.24 -4.59 -22.50
C ASP A 93 -17.75 -5.90 -21.85
N GLY A 94 -16.98 -5.82 -20.76
CA GLY A 94 -16.56 -6.96 -19.95
C GLY A 94 -15.28 -7.65 -20.42
N LYS A 95 -14.54 -7.08 -21.38
CA LYS A 95 -13.25 -7.62 -21.80
C LYS A 95 -12.22 -7.33 -20.71
N GLU A 96 -11.61 -8.38 -20.15
CA GLU A 96 -10.51 -8.24 -19.21
C GLU A 96 -9.31 -7.53 -19.85
N LEU A 97 -8.67 -6.66 -19.07
CA LEU A 97 -7.47 -5.94 -19.48
C LEU A 97 -6.24 -6.54 -18.81
N PRO A 98 -5.07 -6.47 -19.49
CA PRO A 98 -3.80 -6.81 -18.87
C PRO A 98 -3.56 -6.05 -17.55
N ARG A 99 -2.90 -6.70 -16.59
CA ARG A 99 -2.72 -6.14 -15.24
C ARG A 99 -1.85 -4.88 -15.22
N ASN A 100 -0.94 -4.76 -16.19
CA ASN A 100 -0.09 -3.59 -16.39
C ASN A 100 -0.86 -2.32 -16.79
N TYR A 101 -2.19 -2.35 -16.84
CA TYR A 101 -3.00 -1.13 -16.92
C TYR A 101 -3.15 -0.46 -15.56
N LEU A 102 -3.04 -1.20 -14.46
CA LEU A 102 -3.20 -0.66 -13.12
C LEU A 102 -1.83 -0.33 -12.53
N HIS A 103 -1.65 0.92 -12.11
CA HIS A 103 -0.49 1.31 -11.31
C HIS A 103 -0.76 0.98 -9.84
N HIS A 104 -1.87 1.48 -9.29
CA HIS A 104 -2.36 1.06 -7.98
C HIS A 104 -3.83 1.43 -7.72
N ILE A 105 -4.49 0.61 -6.90
CA ILE A 105 -5.67 0.96 -6.11
C ILE A 105 -5.23 0.94 -4.65
N LEU A 106 -5.28 2.08 -3.97
CA LEU A 106 -4.91 2.19 -2.56
C LEU A 106 -6.15 2.39 -1.70
N MET A 107 -6.33 1.55 -0.67
CA MET A 107 -7.39 1.69 0.33
C MET A 107 -6.85 2.30 1.62
N ILE A 108 -7.40 3.45 1.98
CA ILE A 108 -6.89 4.30 3.04
C ILE A 108 -7.99 4.50 4.09
N ASN A 109 -7.63 4.38 5.37
CA ASN A 109 -8.48 4.70 6.50
C ASN A 109 -7.97 5.99 7.16
N ASN A 110 -8.66 7.10 6.91
CA ASN A 110 -8.29 8.41 7.45
C ASN A 110 -8.64 8.59 8.93
N SER A 111 -9.33 7.63 9.54
CA SER A 111 -9.63 7.64 10.97
C SER A 111 -8.54 6.99 11.81
N GLN A 112 -7.59 6.28 11.19
CA GLN A 112 -6.54 5.54 11.89
C GLN A 112 -5.15 5.98 11.42
N PRO A 113 -4.18 6.16 12.32
CA PRO A 113 -2.81 6.49 11.94
C PRO A 113 -2.08 5.26 11.39
N SER A 114 -1.19 5.49 10.43
CA SER A 114 -0.21 4.50 9.98
C SER A 114 0.85 4.27 11.07
N VAL A 115 1.11 3.01 11.39
CA VAL A 115 2.15 2.61 12.36
C VAL A 115 3.56 2.76 11.75
N SER A 116 3.68 2.60 10.42
CA SER A 116 4.94 2.66 9.68
C SER A 116 5.30 4.07 9.20
N CYS A 117 4.30 4.94 8.97
CA CYS A 117 4.49 6.33 8.55
C CYS A 117 3.78 7.27 9.55
N PRO A 118 4.45 7.70 10.64
CA PRO A 118 3.83 8.60 11.62
C PRO A 118 3.32 9.90 10.97
N GLY A 119 2.08 10.28 11.29
CA GLY A 119 1.43 11.47 10.73
C GLY A 119 0.57 11.20 9.48
N GLU A 120 0.57 9.96 8.97
CA GLU A 120 -0.20 9.56 7.78
C GLU A 120 -1.37 8.65 8.13
N PRO A 121 -2.41 8.59 7.28
CA PRO A 121 -3.52 7.66 7.47
C PRO A 121 -3.09 6.21 7.21
N LEU A 122 -3.83 5.27 7.79
CA LEU A 122 -3.57 3.85 7.65
C LEU A 122 -3.89 3.38 6.22
N PHE A 123 -2.88 2.87 5.52
CA PHE A 123 -3.07 2.08 4.31
C PHE A 123 -3.49 0.66 4.69
N PHE A 124 -4.73 0.26 4.39
CA PHE A 124 -5.30 -0.99 4.88
C PHE A 124 -5.39 -2.13 3.87
N GLY A 125 -5.06 -1.85 2.62
CA GLY A 125 -5.08 -2.83 1.54
C GLY A 125 -5.02 -2.13 0.19
N GLY A 126 -4.65 -2.86 -0.84
CA GLY A 126 -4.53 -2.30 -2.18
C GLY A 126 -3.98 -3.33 -3.14
N ALA A 127 -3.84 -2.92 -4.38
CA ALA A 127 -3.17 -3.71 -5.41
C ALA A 127 -2.62 -2.77 -6.48
N GLY A 128 -1.41 -3.01 -6.96
CA GLY A 128 -0.92 -2.56 -8.24
C GLY A 128 -1.10 -3.61 -9.32
N LEU A 129 -0.19 -3.59 -10.29
CA LEU A 129 -0.10 -4.54 -11.39
C LEU A 129 -0.04 -6.02 -10.94
N GLU A 130 0.34 -6.29 -9.69
CA GLU A 130 0.30 -7.64 -9.15
C GLU A 130 -1.13 -8.23 -9.12
N MET A 131 -2.15 -7.40 -8.85
CA MET A 131 -3.58 -7.75 -8.74
C MET A 131 -3.88 -9.09 -8.05
N ALA A 132 -3.02 -9.53 -7.13
CA ALA A 132 -3.13 -10.84 -6.50
C ALA A 132 -4.38 -10.88 -5.62
N GLU A 133 -5.24 -11.88 -5.82
CA GLU A 133 -6.39 -12.09 -4.95
C GLU A 133 -5.90 -12.48 -3.55
N THR A 134 -6.35 -11.70 -2.57
CA THR A 134 -5.92 -11.81 -1.18
C THR A 134 -6.98 -12.49 -0.35
N GLN A 135 -6.57 -13.49 0.40
CA GLN A 135 -7.37 -14.18 1.41
C GLN A 135 -6.52 -14.37 2.66
N PHE A 136 -6.87 -13.70 3.75
CA PHE A 136 -6.13 -13.82 5.01
C PHE A 136 -6.24 -15.24 5.61
N PRO A 137 -5.37 -15.63 6.54
CA PRO A 137 -5.53 -16.87 7.29
C PRO A 137 -6.89 -16.92 8.01
N ASP A 138 -7.44 -18.13 8.13
CA ASP A 138 -8.74 -18.32 8.78
C ASP A 138 -8.74 -17.79 10.22
N GLY A 139 -9.80 -17.04 10.57
CA GLY A 139 -9.97 -16.45 11.89
C GLY A 139 -9.29 -15.10 12.08
N TYR A 140 -8.60 -14.57 11.05
CA TYR A 140 -7.95 -13.27 11.11
C TYR A 140 -8.54 -12.27 10.12
N GLY A 141 -8.54 -10.99 10.47
CA GLY A 141 -9.03 -9.94 9.61
C GLY A 141 -8.68 -8.53 10.09
N VAL A 142 -8.82 -7.55 9.21
CA VAL A 142 -8.63 -6.13 9.54
C VAL A 142 -9.96 -5.56 9.96
N LYS A 143 -10.02 -4.97 11.16
CA LYS A 143 -11.24 -4.34 11.64
C LYS A 143 -11.44 -2.97 10.96
N LEU A 144 -12.59 -2.77 10.34
CA LEU A 144 -13.04 -1.51 9.76
C LEU A 144 -14.34 -1.10 10.46
N ALA A 145 -14.33 0.05 11.13
CA ALA A 145 -15.52 0.55 11.83
C ALA A 145 -16.47 1.26 10.86
N LYS A 146 -17.77 1.23 11.15
CA LYS A 146 -18.78 1.91 10.33
C LYS A 146 -18.53 3.42 10.18
N ASP A 147 -17.97 4.03 11.23
CA ASP A 147 -17.73 5.47 11.32
C ASP A 147 -16.32 5.85 10.81
N ASP A 148 -15.54 4.88 10.31
CA ASP A 148 -14.24 5.15 9.69
C ASP A 148 -14.41 6.00 8.41
N LYS A 149 -13.46 6.91 8.19
CA LYS A 149 -13.40 7.75 6.99
C LYS A 149 -12.53 7.05 5.94
N LEU A 150 -13.14 6.14 5.17
CA LEU A 150 -12.42 5.36 4.17
C LEU A 150 -12.30 6.13 2.86
N MET A 151 -11.16 5.95 2.18
CA MET A 151 -10.84 6.60 0.91
C MET A 151 -10.16 5.59 -0.02
N THR A 152 -10.43 5.73 -1.32
CA THR A 152 -9.65 5.08 -2.37
C THR A 152 -8.93 6.08 -3.24
N VAL A 153 -7.69 5.75 -3.58
CA VAL A 153 -6.87 6.38 -4.62
C VAL A 153 -6.66 5.37 -5.74
N VAL A 154 -6.83 5.78 -7.00
CA VAL A 154 -6.64 4.91 -8.17
C VAL A 154 -5.72 5.58 -9.18
N ALA A 155 -4.64 4.89 -9.52
CA ALA A 155 -3.75 5.23 -10.61
C ALA A 155 -3.68 4.09 -11.64
N PHE A 156 -3.67 4.46 -12.91
CA PHE A 156 -3.40 3.60 -14.05
C PHE A 156 -1.96 3.82 -14.51
N TYR A 157 -1.35 2.78 -15.08
CA TYR A 157 0.05 2.80 -15.48
C TYR A 157 0.24 3.45 -16.86
N HIS A 158 1.28 4.28 -16.97
CA HIS A 158 1.51 5.18 -18.10
C HIS A 158 2.12 4.53 -19.37
N GLY A 159 2.52 3.25 -19.32
CA GLY A 159 3.02 2.51 -20.47
C GLY A 159 1.97 1.62 -21.16
N ALA A 160 0.73 1.61 -20.68
CA ALA A 160 -0.34 0.82 -21.28
C ALA A 160 -0.85 1.43 -22.60
N PRO A 161 -1.22 0.61 -23.61
CA PRO A 161 -1.82 1.13 -24.84
C PRO A 161 -3.09 1.97 -24.60
N PRO A 162 -3.31 3.07 -25.35
CA PRO A 162 -4.54 3.85 -25.27
C PRO A 162 -5.79 2.97 -25.43
N THR A 163 -6.70 3.07 -24.47
CA THR A 163 -7.87 2.17 -24.37
C THR A 163 -9.07 2.92 -23.84
N LYS A 164 -10.24 2.68 -24.44
CA LYS A 164 -11.48 3.36 -24.05
C LYS A 164 -12.29 2.56 -23.05
N ASN A 165 -13.08 3.28 -22.26
CA ASN A 165 -14.09 2.73 -21.36
C ASN A 165 -13.55 1.69 -20.36
N VAL A 166 -12.37 1.96 -19.80
CA VAL A 166 -11.73 1.13 -18.78
C VAL A 166 -12.50 1.24 -17.47
N ILE A 167 -12.71 0.08 -16.83
CA ILE A 167 -13.31 -0.11 -15.52
C ILE A 167 -12.29 -0.81 -14.64
N ALA A 168 -11.97 -0.20 -13.50
CA ALA A 168 -11.28 -0.87 -12.40
C ALA A 168 -12.27 -1.23 -11.29
N THR A 169 -12.06 -2.37 -10.66
CA THR A 169 -12.85 -2.77 -9.48
C THR A 169 -11.94 -3.20 -8.34
N PHE A 170 -12.40 -2.97 -7.12
CA PHE A 170 -11.81 -3.53 -5.92
C PHE A 170 -12.92 -4.12 -5.06
N THR A 171 -12.89 -5.43 -4.87
CA THR A 171 -13.85 -6.17 -4.07
C THR A 171 -13.24 -6.47 -2.71
N MET A 172 -13.86 -5.98 -1.65
CA MET A 172 -13.56 -6.35 -0.27
C MET A 172 -14.43 -7.54 0.14
N TYR A 173 -13.81 -8.53 0.79
CA TYR A 173 -14.51 -9.66 1.40
C TYR A 173 -14.53 -9.48 2.92
N PHE A 174 -15.71 -9.65 3.52
CA PHE A 174 -15.93 -9.46 4.95
C PHE A 174 -16.26 -10.79 5.65
N ALA A 175 -15.83 -10.91 6.91
CA ALA A 175 -16.23 -12.04 7.73
C ALA A 175 -17.75 -12.04 8.00
N PRO A 176 -18.40 -13.21 7.99
CA PRO A 176 -19.78 -13.34 8.48
C PRO A 176 -19.87 -12.95 9.97
N LYS A 177 -20.97 -12.29 10.37
CA LYS A 177 -21.18 -11.77 11.74
C LYS A 177 -20.99 -12.82 12.85
N ALA A 178 -21.32 -14.07 12.58
CA ALA A 178 -21.24 -15.16 13.55
C ALA A 178 -19.82 -15.75 13.72
N LYS A 179 -18.87 -15.41 12.83
CA LYS A 179 -17.50 -15.94 12.90
C LYS A 179 -16.66 -15.02 13.79
N PRO A 180 -16.05 -15.54 14.88
CA PRO A 180 -15.10 -14.74 15.65
C PRO A 180 -13.86 -14.45 14.80
N ILE A 181 -13.40 -13.20 14.81
CA ILE A 181 -12.22 -12.76 14.06
C ILE A 181 -11.26 -12.04 15.00
N GLN A 182 -10.00 -12.47 14.97
CA GLN A 182 -8.90 -11.76 15.60
C GLN A 182 -8.45 -10.62 14.69
N ALA A 183 -8.44 -9.41 15.25
CA ALA A 183 -8.04 -8.21 14.54
C ALA A 183 -6.53 -8.23 14.24
N MET A 184 -6.16 -7.88 13.02
CA MET A 184 -4.78 -7.62 12.61
C MET A 184 -4.54 -6.11 12.45
N ASN A 185 -3.38 -5.67 12.91
CA ASN A 185 -2.76 -4.40 12.55
C ASN A 185 -2.02 -4.55 11.23
N ILE A 186 -1.71 -3.42 10.61
CA ILE A 186 -1.09 -3.36 9.29
C ILE A 186 0.19 -2.52 9.39
N TYR A 187 1.26 -3.04 8.81
CA TYR A 187 2.58 -2.42 8.84
C TYR A 187 3.18 -2.44 7.43
N GLN A 188 3.49 -1.26 6.89
CA GLN A 188 4.16 -1.16 5.60
C GLN A 188 5.68 -1.23 5.81
N VAL A 189 6.34 -2.09 5.06
CA VAL A 189 7.80 -2.22 5.05
C VAL A 189 8.29 -2.33 3.61
N GLY A 190 9.53 -1.93 3.35
CA GLY A 190 10.13 -2.11 2.03
C GLY A 190 11.29 -1.21 1.73
N VAL A 191 11.74 -1.31 0.49
CA VAL A 191 12.71 -0.41 -0.11
C VAL A 191 11.91 0.65 -0.87
N ASN A 192 12.05 1.92 -0.47
CA ASN A 192 11.22 3.04 -0.92
C ASN A 192 9.75 2.94 -0.48
N ILE A 193 9.51 2.90 0.84
CA ILE A 193 8.14 3.04 1.37
C ILE A 193 7.64 4.45 1.10
N VAL A 194 6.46 4.57 0.48
CA VAL A 194 5.77 5.84 0.28
C VAL A 194 5.15 6.33 1.58
N CYS A 195 5.88 7.21 2.27
CA CYS A 195 5.34 8.07 3.32
C CYS A 195 5.22 9.50 2.74
N PHE A 196 4.00 9.96 2.44
CA PHE A 196 3.73 11.28 1.84
C PHE A 196 4.37 12.45 2.58
N THR A 197 4.44 12.38 3.91
CA THR A 197 5.03 13.43 4.76
C THR A 197 6.55 13.53 4.64
N LYS A 198 7.20 12.52 4.04
CA LYS A 198 8.66 12.41 3.94
C LYS A 198 9.18 12.63 2.52
N PHE A 199 8.34 13.05 1.57
CA PHE A 199 8.78 13.27 0.19
C PHE A 199 9.92 14.29 0.07
N GLY A 200 9.88 15.35 0.87
CA GLY A 200 10.95 16.36 0.89
C GLY A 200 12.29 15.87 1.45
N ASP A 201 12.30 14.73 2.15
CA ASP A 201 13.50 14.15 2.78
C ASP A 201 14.13 13.03 1.93
N ARG A 202 13.56 12.75 0.75
CA ARG A 202 14.03 11.67 -0.12
C ARG A 202 15.34 12.02 -0.81
N PRO A 203 16.23 11.03 -1.01
CA PRO A 203 17.37 11.17 -1.91
C PRO A 203 16.94 11.57 -3.32
N ALA A 204 17.84 12.23 -4.07
CA ALA A 204 17.52 12.76 -5.40
C ALA A 204 17.20 11.68 -6.46
N ASP A 205 17.65 10.45 -6.23
CA ASP A 205 17.36 9.26 -7.05
C ASP A 205 16.07 8.54 -6.64
N GLN A 206 15.25 9.15 -5.77
CA GLN A 206 14.01 8.57 -5.28
C GLN A 206 12.83 9.51 -5.52
N THR A 207 11.80 8.97 -6.17
CA THR A 207 10.52 9.63 -6.47
C THR A 207 9.39 8.82 -5.86
N ASP A 208 8.14 9.30 -5.95
CA ASP A 208 6.93 8.53 -5.63
C ASP A 208 6.80 7.23 -6.44
N GLU A 209 7.42 7.18 -7.62
CA GLU A 209 7.51 6.00 -8.50
C GLU A 209 8.58 4.98 -8.06
N GLY A 210 9.42 5.28 -7.08
CA GLY A 210 10.44 4.36 -6.58
C GLY A 210 11.87 4.92 -6.62
N ILE A 211 12.85 4.01 -6.58
CA ILE A 211 14.28 4.32 -6.73
C ILE A 211 14.66 4.18 -8.18
N GLU A 212 15.38 5.15 -8.76
CA GLU A 212 15.94 5.03 -10.10
C GLU A 212 16.78 3.75 -10.25
N ILE A 213 16.50 2.98 -11.31
CA ILE A 213 17.18 1.72 -11.60
C ILE A 213 18.05 1.88 -12.85
N ARG A 214 19.29 1.38 -12.76
CA ARG A 214 20.29 1.41 -13.83
C ARG A 214 20.39 0.06 -14.48
N HIS A 215 20.91 0.05 -15.71
CA HIS A 215 21.19 -1.17 -16.47
C HIS A 215 21.92 -2.26 -15.68
N GLY A 216 21.48 -3.49 -15.88
CA GLY A 216 22.01 -4.67 -15.23
C GLY A 216 21.33 -4.97 -13.90
N VAL A 217 21.93 -5.90 -13.16
CA VAL A 217 21.40 -6.34 -11.86
C VAL A 217 21.86 -5.36 -10.79
N GLN A 218 20.93 -4.90 -9.96
CA GLN A 218 21.27 -4.14 -8.76
C GLN A 218 20.52 -4.68 -7.55
N VAL A 219 21.13 -4.45 -6.39
CA VAL A 219 20.60 -4.83 -5.09
C VAL A 219 20.48 -3.56 -4.27
N HIS A 220 19.27 -3.30 -3.79
CA HIS A 220 18.96 -2.18 -2.92
C HIS A 220 18.59 -2.71 -1.55
N THR A 221 19.08 -2.06 -0.50
CA THR A 221 18.70 -2.39 0.86
C THR A 221 18.23 -1.17 1.62
N ALA A 222 17.31 -1.39 2.56
CA ALA A 222 16.82 -0.37 3.47
C ALA A 222 16.80 -0.91 4.90
N PRO A 223 17.49 -0.27 5.86
CA PRO A 223 17.40 -0.68 7.25
C PRO A 223 15.97 -0.49 7.77
N LEU A 224 15.52 -1.41 8.61
CA LEU A 224 14.18 -1.40 9.16
C LEU A 224 14.23 -1.65 10.67
N LYS A 225 13.52 -0.78 11.39
CA LYS A 225 13.25 -0.93 12.82
C LYS A 225 11.75 -0.91 13.04
N PHE A 226 11.20 -1.98 13.60
CA PHE A 226 9.78 -2.01 13.94
C PHE A 226 9.51 -1.16 15.18
N SER A 227 8.41 -0.41 15.16
CA SER A 227 7.96 0.40 16.29
C SER A 227 7.15 -0.40 17.33
N ILE A 228 6.74 -1.62 16.97
CA ILE A 228 5.94 -2.52 17.80
C ILE A 228 6.41 -3.97 17.65
N ASP A 229 6.20 -4.77 18.68
CA ASP A 229 6.29 -6.22 18.58
C ASP A 229 5.02 -6.78 17.91
N GLY A 230 5.09 -8.01 17.40
CA GLY A 230 3.89 -8.75 17.02
C GLY A 230 4.16 -9.97 16.17
N CYS A 231 3.08 -10.55 15.64
CA CYS A 231 3.11 -11.78 14.87
C CYS A 231 2.52 -11.58 13.47
N VAL A 232 3.36 -11.63 12.44
CA VAL A 232 2.93 -11.48 11.04
C VAL A 232 2.22 -12.74 10.58
N LYS A 233 0.99 -12.59 10.09
CA LYS A 233 0.12 -13.68 9.60
C LYS A 233 0.00 -13.71 8.09
N PHE A 234 0.14 -12.57 7.46
CA PHE A 234 0.06 -12.41 6.01
C PHE A 234 0.99 -11.28 5.57
N ALA A 235 1.63 -11.43 4.41
CA ALA A 235 2.41 -10.36 3.80
C ALA A 235 2.02 -10.24 2.34
N TYR A 236 1.43 -9.10 1.98
CA TYR A 236 1.09 -8.79 0.60
C TYR A 236 2.30 -8.15 -0.09
N PRO A 237 2.92 -8.80 -1.09
CA PRO A 237 4.02 -8.20 -1.82
C PRO A 237 3.52 -7.16 -2.81
N HIS A 238 4.30 -6.10 -2.98
CA HIS A 238 4.10 -5.09 -4.01
C HIS A 238 5.44 -4.82 -4.71
N GLY A 239 5.41 -4.71 -6.03
CA GLY A 239 6.60 -4.56 -6.85
C GLY A 239 6.31 -3.89 -8.17
N HIS A 240 7.31 -3.18 -8.69
CA HIS A 240 7.28 -2.60 -10.03
C HIS A 240 7.89 -3.57 -11.06
N ASP A 241 7.82 -3.20 -12.33
CA ASP A 241 8.55 -3.91 -13.39
C ASP A 241 10.04 -4.05 -13.03
N GLU A 242 10.66 -5.07 -13.59
CA GLU A 242 12.09 -5.42 -13.48
C GLU A 242 12.52 -5.89 -12.10
N LEU A 243 11.59 -5.99 -11.14
CA LEU A 243 11.78 -6.63 -9.86
C LEU A 243 12.08 -8.13 -10.03
N LEU A 244 13.15 -8.60 -9.38
CA LEU A 244 13.52 -10.01 -9.32
C LEU A 244 13.31 -10.63 -7.93
N MET A 245 13.34 -9.84 -6.86
CA MET A 245 13.16 -10.34 -5.50
C MET A 245 12.85 -9.22 -4.51
N ILE A 246 12.03 -9.51 -3.50
CA ILE A 246 11.92 -8.73 -2.26
C ILE A 246 12.16 -9.68 -1.08
N ALA A 247 12.93 -9.25 -0.08
CA ALA A 247 13.13 -10.00 1.15
C ALA A 247 13.05 -9.11 2.39
N LEU A 248 12.64 -9.72 3.51
CA LEU A 248 12.72 -9.17 4.86
C LEU A 248 13.67 -10.05 5.66
N GLU A 249 14.81 -9.47 6.05
CA GLU A 249 15.89 -10.14 6.78
C GLU A 249 15.90 -9.67 8.24
N ASN A 250 15.95 -10.60 9.19
CA ASN A 250 16.26 -10.31 10.59
C ASN A 250 17.78 -10.44 10.79
N LYS A 251 18.45 -9.29 10.95
CA LYS A 251 19.91 -9.22 11.05
C LYS A 251 20.40 -9.66 12.42
N THR A 252 19.64 -9.42 13.48
CA THR A 252 19.96 -9.88 14.84
C THR A 252 19.99 -11.41 14.92
N LYS A 253 18.96 -12.07 14.37
CA LYS A 253 18.79 -13.52 14.42
C LYS A 253 19.41 -14.27 13.23
N LYS A 254 19.93 -13.54 12.23
CA LYS A 254 20.50 -14.08 10.98
C LYS A 254 19.53 -15.01 10.24
N GLN A 255 18.31 -14.51 10.03
CA GLN A 255 17.21 -15.28 9.46
C GLN A 255 16.48 -14.48 8.38
N THR A 256 16.25 -15.10 7.23
CA THR A 256 15.29 -14.61 6.23
C THR A 256 13.87 -14.94 6.69
N LEU A 257 13.05 -13.91 6.89
CA LEU A 257 11.66 -14.07 7.33
C LEU A 257 10.70 -14.15 6.15
N LEU A 258 10.93 -13.32 5.13
CA LEU A 258 10.17 -13.33 3.87
C LEU A 258 11.15 -13.30 2.71
N ARG A 259 10.81 -14.04 1.65
CA ARG A 259 11.50 -13.98 0.36
C ARG A 259 10.48 -14.26 -0.74
N THR A 260 10.22 -13.24 -1.54
CA THR A 260 9.23 -13.29 -2.63
C THR A 260 9.96 -13.06 -3.94
N VAL A 261 9.70 -13.93 -4.92
CA VAL A 261 10.20 -13.84 -6.29
C VAL A 261 8.99 -13.74 -7.23
N PRO A 262 8.77 -12.62 -7.94
CA PRO A 262 7.68 -12.49 -8.90
C PRO A 262 7.92 -13.35 -10.14
N ASP A 263 6.84 -13.64 -10.87
CA ASP A 263 6.92 -14.07 -12.26
C ASP A 263 7.10 -12.83 -13.15
N VAL A 264 8.11 -12.86 -14.03
CA VAL A 264 8.50 -11.73 -14.88
C VAL A 264 8.75 -12.19 -16.32
N GLU A 265 8.40 -11.33 -17.26
CA GLU A 265 8.76 -11.50 -18.66
C GLU A 265 10.27 -11.35 -18.88
N ARG A 266 10.75 -11.78 -20.06
CA ARG A 266 12.16 -11.63 -20.44
C ARG A 266 12.61 -10.17 -20.51
N ASP A 267 11.69 -9.25 -20.82
CA ASP A 267 11.96 -7.82 -20.83
C ASP A 267 11.83 -7.17 -19.45
N GLY A 268 11.55 -7.95 -18.40
CA GLY A 268 11.38 -7.47 -17.04
C GLY A 268 9.96 -7.04 -16.68
N THR A 269 8.99 -7.08 -17.59
CA THR A 269 7.58 -6.78 -17.25
C THR A 269 7.11 -7.74 -16.16
N LEU A 270 6.63 -7.21 -15.02
CA LEU A 270 6.11 -8.01 -13.92
C LEU A 270 4.74 -8.57 -14.30
N ARG A 271 4.57 -9.88 -14.16
CA ARG A 271 3.31 -10.56 -14.44
C ARG A 271 2.44 -10.67 -13.20
N GLU A 272 2.99 -11.30 -12.16
CA GLU A 272 2.31 -11.49 -10.88
C GLU A 272 3.24 -12.02 -9.79
N PHE A 273 2.76 -11.95 -8.56
CA PHE A 273 3.26 -12.82 -7.49
C PHE A 273 2.39 -14.06 -7.43
N LEU A 274 2.96 -15.22 -7.77
CA LEU A 274 2.23 -16.49 -7.70
C LEU A 274 1.77 -16.76 -6.26
N PRO A 275 0.63 -17.45 -6.04
CA PRO A 275 0.07 -17.64 -4.69
C PRO A 275 1.05 -18.21 -3.65
N HIS A 276 1.99 -19.07 -4.07
CA HIS A 276 3.00 -19.64 -3.17
C HIS A 276 4.11 -18.66 -2.76
N GLN A 277 4.22 -17.52 -3.43
CA GLN A 277 5.14 -16.42 -3.10
C GLN A 277 4.50 -15.43 -2.12
N VAL A 278 3.18 -15.47 -1.94
CA VAL A 278 2.46 -14.60 -1.00
C VAL A 278 2.40 -15.30 0.37
N TYR A 279 3.05 -14.72 1.37
CA TYR A 279 3.09 -15.33 2.71
C TYR A 279 1.70 -15.32 3.36
N LYS A 280 1.27 -16.50 3.83
CA LYS A 280 0.01 -16.71 4.52
C LYS A 280 0.17 -17.86 5.52
N ASP A 281 0.13 -17.55 6.81
CA ASP A 281 0.20 -18.56 7.87
C ASP A 281 -0.54 -18.08 9.13
N GLY A 282 -1.44 -18.93 9.64
CA GLY A 282 -2.15 -18.67 10.88
C GLY A 282 -1.26 -18.74 12.12
N GLN A 283 -0.12 -19.45 12.07
CA GLN A 283 0.89 -19.46 13.13
C GLN A 283 1.72 -18.18 13.07
N GLY A 284 2.13 -17.78 11.87
CA GLY A 284 2.85 -16.53 11.65
C GLY A 284 4.34 -16.62 12.03
N PHE A 285 5.05 -15.50 11.86
CA PHE A 285 6.41 -15.33 12.38
C PHE A 285 6.51 -14.06 13.25
N PRO A 286 7.34 -14.07 14.30
CA PRO A 286 7.45 -12.95 15.21
C PRO A 286 8.33 -11.85 14.63
N ILE A 287 7.93 -10.60 14.87
CA ILE A 287 8.78 -9.42 14.77
C ILE A 287 8.94 -8.80 16.16
N SER A 288 10.04 -8.08 16.37
CA SER A 288 10.31 -7.39 17.62
C SER A 288 10.91 -6.02 17.39
N LYS A 289 10.58 -5.08 18.27
CA LYS A 289 11.23 -3.76 18.34
C LYS A 289 12.71 -3.86 18.73
N ASP A 290 13.14 -4.95 19.36
CA ASP A 290 14.51 -5.08 19.87
C ASP A 290 15.48 -5.62 18.80
N ASP A 291 14.96 -6.29 17.77
CA ASP A 291 15.75 -6.82 16.65
C ASP A 291 16.04 -5.73 15.60
N GLU A 292 17.11 -5.93 14.82
CA GLU A 292 17.46 -5.12 13.65
C GLU A 292 17.06 -5.87 12.37
N TYR A 293 16.41 -5.17 11.44
CA TYR A 293 15.93 -5.75 10.20
C TYR A 293 16.49 -5.02 8.99
N GLU A 294 16.43 -5.67 7.85
CA GLU A 294 16.79 -5.11 6.55
C GLU A 294 15.79 -5.58 5.50
N MET A 295 15.26 -4.62 4.75
CA MET A 295 14.55 -4.90 3.51
C MET A 295 15.56 -5.00 2.39
N VAL A 296 15.40 -6.00 1.53
CA VAL A 296 16.24 -6.22 0.35
C VAL A 296 15.36 -6.26 -0.88
N MET A 297 15.75 -5.54 -1.91
CA MET A 297 15.12 -5.55 -3.22
C MET A 297 16.20 -5.85 -4.27
N VAL A 298 15.92 -6.78 -5.18
CA VAL A 298 16.77 -7.07 -6.33
C VAL A 298 15.99 -6.77 -7.59
N HIS A 299 16.60 -6.06 -8.53
CA HIS A 299 16.02 -5.83 -9.86
C HIS A 299 17.05 -6.06 -10.96
N HIS A 300 16.56 -6.09 -12.20
CA HIS A 300 17.39 -6.15 -13.39
C HIS A 300 16.78 -5.31 -14.51
N HIS A 301 17.41 -4.17 -14.77
CA HIS A 301 17.08 -3.33 -15.93
C HIS A 301 17.79 -3.88 -17.18
N PRO A 302 17.07 -4.40 -18.18
CA PRO A 302 17.68 -5.01 -19.36
C PRO A 302 18.59 -4.04 -20.12
N LEU A 303 19.77 -4.50 -20.55
CA LEU A 303 20.77 -3.68 -21.24
C LEU A 303 20.29 -3.02 -22.54
N GLN A 304 19.21 -3.54 -23.12
CA GLN A 304 18.63 -3.07 -24.38
C GLN A 304 17.46 -2.08 -24.21
N LYS A 305 17.00 -1.82 -22.98
CA LYS A 305 15.98 -0.81 -22.69
C LYS A 305 16.69 0.49 -22.33
N ASP A 306 16.37 1.60 -22.98
CA ASP A 306 17.02 2.89 -22.71
C ASP A 306 16.14 3.81 -21.85
N GLU A 307 14.90 3.39 -21.57
CA GLU A 307 13.95 4.15 -20.77
C GLU A 307 14.35 4.19 -19.30
N LEU A 308 14.31 5.39 -18.71
CA LEU A 308 14.43 5.56 -17.27
C LEU A 308 13.34 4.73 -16.57
N GLN A 309 13.73 3.98 -15.55
CA GLN A 309 12.81 3.20 -14.73
C GLN A 309 13.03 3.43 -13.24
N HIS A 310 11.97 3.18 -12.47
CA HIS A 310 11.97 3.27 -11.02
C HIS A 310 11.47 1.96 -10.42
N GLY A 311 12.22 1.45 -9.45
CA GLY A 311 11.95 0.20 -8.77
C GLY A 311 11.36 0.44 -7.39
N MET A 312 10.36 -0.37 -7.04
CA MET A 312 9.78 -0.43 -5.71
C MET A 312 9.63 -1.90 -5.28
N GLY A 313 9.83 -2.15 -3.99
CA GLY A 313 9.76 -3.49 -3.41
C GLY A 313 9.30 -3.44 -1.97
N ASN A 314 8.00 -3.67 -1.75
CA ASN A 314 7.35 -3.47 -0.46
C ASN A 314 6.56 -4.72 -0.02
N TYR A 315 6.32 -4.82 1.29
CA TYR A 315 5.28 -5.67 1.86
C TYR A 315 4.29 -4.84 2.67
N LEU A 316 3.01 -5.17 2.52
CA LEU A 316 1.99 -4.85 3.51
C LEU A 316 1.86 -6.03 4.46
N LEU A 317 2.41 -5.90 5.67
CA LEU A 317 2.36 -6.93 6.70
C LEU A 317 1.07 -6.81 7.49
N TYR A 318 0.33 -7.91 7.62
CA TYR A 318 -0.84 -8.01 8.48
C TYR A 318 -0.48 -8.87 9.67
N MET A 319 -0.56 -8.27 10.86
CA MET A 319 0.02 -8.84 12.07
C MET A 319 -0.86 -8.63 13.29
N THR A 320 -0.83 -9.58 14.22
CA THR A 320 -1.44 -9.40 15.54
C THR A 320 -0.44 -8.73 16.48
N PRO A 321 -0.89 -7.91 17.46
CA PRO A 321 0.00 -7.32 18.46
C PRO A 321 0.57 -8.34 19.45
N ASP A 322 -0.08 -9.51 19.58
CA ASP A 322 0.35 -10.56 20.49
C ASP A 322 1.54 -11.36 19.94
N THR A 323 2.23 -12.07 20.83
CA THR A 323 3.24 -13.05 20.47
C THR A 323 2.66 -14.12 19.55
N CYS A 324 3.48 -14.63 18.61
CA CYS A 324 3.05 -15.76 17.81
C CYS A 324 2.71 -16.95 18.72
N PRO A 325 1.65 -17.70 18.40
CA PRO A 325 1.40 -18.97 19.06
C PRO A 325 2.68 -19.79 19.02
N SER A 326 3.11 -20.29 20.18
CA SER A 326 4.24 -21.21 20.22
C SER A 326 3.86 -22.42 19.39
N GLN A 327 4.74 -22.86 18.48
CA GLN A 327 4.62 -24.21 17.93
C GLN A 327 4.60 -25.14 19.13
N ILE A 328 3.43 -25.68 19.47
CA ILE A 328 3.38 -26.89 20.28
C ILE A 328 4.17 -27.87 19.44
N ALA A 329 5.37 -28.23 19.90
CA ALA A 329 6.15 -29.28 19.30
C ALA A 329 5.21 -30.49 19.20
N SER A 330 4.71 -30.76 18.00
CA SER A 330 4.01 -32.00 17.72
C SER A 330 5.05 -33.07 17.98
N ALA A 331 4.87 -33.74 19.11
CA ALA A 331 5.71 -34.79 19.60
C ALA A 331 6.02 -35.76 18.46
N ALA A 332 7.29 -36.16 18.41
CA ALA A 332 7.70 -37.39 17.76
C ALA A 332 6.71 -38.50 18.10
N ASN A 333 6.15 -39.12 17.06
CA ASN A 333 5.69 -40.50 17.03
C ASN A 333 5.93 -41.01 15.60
#